data_AF-A0A1L9UE02-F1
#
_entry.id   AF-A0A1L9UE02-F1
#
_cell.length_a   1.000
_cell.length_b   1.000
_cell.length_c   1.000
_cell.angle_alpha   90.00
_cell.angle_beta   90.00
_cell.angle_gamma   90.00
#
_symmetry.space_group_name_H-M   'P 1'
#
loop_
_entity.id
_entity.type
_entity.pdbx_description
1 polymer ?
#
loop_
_entity_poly.entity_id
_entity_poly.type
_entity_poly.pdbx_seq_one_letter_code
_entity_poly.pdbx_strand_id
1 'polypeptide(L)'
;MPNKKWMFLLEEMGKKEFVLSDQELDARGVQELSFSRILALVGRRQSVADEYSFFMFSDSMKAAVQMLTDRSIFLTYTIYCEHDTAITIIVRPISDPSLNSSQCPSAPESLRQRRKVSGRKDLQNVFVRPVTRIDTRSLDAETLSPISALPDSEKMTLDLGQGRYETFSVSYLIGWIMAEAEKGTPLHNIVVTSFTPKGRPSNLVLDRDTWTRSLLRGPNKNQFFDIWTKYSESAVRRTDALDKLHRDYDYFDKNAKVFIRDLKLFGSKPDSRTRLLGTRHRYFLGEPYFSSALVGLILVLPLQTTTVQGHLDDLIKKKATRGQEEELCASHDLAPIFLRAFSLDWDAIKKQNLTIMRNKDPHGLRKRPTMETLGKAFGKLGGLGGSKDPNKPK
;
A
#
# COMPACT_ATOMS: atom_id res chain seq x y z
N MET A 1 -16.20 37.54 -9.04
CA MET A 1 -15.86 36.15 -8.65
C MET A 1 -14.36 35.99 -8.80
N PRO A 2 -13.68 35.24 -7.92
CA PRO A 2 -12.24 35.01 -8.05
C PRO A 2 -11.95 34.22 -9.34
N ASN A 3 -10.83 34.55 -9.99
CA ASN A 3 -10.29 33.78 -11.10
C ASN A 3 -10.06 32.33 -10.65
N LYS A 4 -10.56 31.37 -11.42
CA LYS A 4 -10.32 29.94 -11.19
C LYS A 4 -9.22 29.46 -12.11
N LYS A 5 -8.45 28.48 -11.67
CA LYS A 5 -7.41 27.89 -12.52
C LYS A 5 -7.97 26.74 -13.35
N TRP A 6 -7.85 26.89 -14.66
CA TRP A 6 -8.28 25.93 -15.67
C TRP A 6 -7.06 25.26 -16.29
N MET A 7 -7.11 23.94 -16.39
CA MET A 7 -6.08 23.12 -17.01
C MET A 7 -6.64 22.45 -18.25
N PHE A 8 -5.88 22.45 -19.33
CA PHE A 8 -6.24 21.83 -20.61
C PHE A 8 -5.18 20.78 -20.91
N LEU A 9 -5.60 19.52 -20.82
CA LEU A 9 -4.73 18.35 -20.95
C LEU A 9 -5.05 17.62 -22.24
N LEU A 10 -4.09 17.53 -23.16
CA LEU A 10 -4.18 16.62 -24.30
C LEU A 10 -3.58 15.26 -23.93
N GLU A 11 -4.39 14.22 -24.08
CA GLU A 11 -4.03 12.85 -23.82
C GLU A 11 -3.93 12.05 -25.12
N GLU A 12 -2.70 11.74 -25.53
CA GLU A 12 -2.39 10.84 -26.64
C GLU A 12 -1.72 9.59 -26.05
N MET A 13 -2.40 8.44 -26.07
CA MET A 13 -1.95 7.19 -25.44
C MET A 13 -0.66 6.65 -26.06
N GLY A 14 -0.46 6.91 -27.36
CA GLY A 14 0.76 6.56 -28.08
C GLY A 14 1.96 7.45 -27.76
N LYS A 15 1.77 8.58 -27.06
CA LYS A 15 2.84 9.53 -26.74
C LYS A 15 3.31 9.41 -25.30
N LYS A 16 4.57 9.79 -25.09
CA LYS A 16 5.28 9.69 -23.81
C LYS A 16 5.07 10.90 -22.91
N GLU A 17 4.69 12.03 -23.49
CA GLU A 17 4.57 13.32 -22.81
C GLU A 17 3.15 13.87 -22.98
N PHE A 18 2.69 14.59 -21.96
CA PHE A 18 1.41 15.26 -21.95
C PHE A 18 1.58 16.70 -22.43
N VAL A 19 0.65 17.17 -23.26
CA VAL A 19 0.53 18.61 -23.50
C VAL A 19 -0.44 19.17 -22.48
N LEU A 20 0.08 20.02 -21.60
CA LEU A 20 -0.69 20.72 -20.58
C LEU A 20 -0.56 22.22 -20.81
N SER A 21 -1.71 22.89 -20.87
CA SER A 21 -1.80 24.35 -20.82
C SER A 21 -2.66 24.74 -19.62
N ASP A 22 -2.33 25.84 -18.96
CA ASP A 22 -3.15 26.42 -17.91
C ASP A 22 -3.56 27.86 -18.21
N GLN A 23 -4.76 28.22 -17.77
CA GLN A 23 -5.27 29.59 -17.80
C GLN A 23 -6.03 29.92 -16.52
N GLU A 24 -6.08 31.20 -16.19
CA GLU A 24 -7.03 31.73 -15.23
C GLU A 24 -8.25 32.25 -15.97
N LEU A 25 -9.43 31.71 -15.64
CA LEU A 25 -10.69 32.14 -16.26
C LEU A 25 -11.67 32.61 -15.19
N ASP A 26 -12.32 33.74 -15.48
CA ASP A 26 -13.51 34.22 -14.77
C ASP A 26 -14.77 33.62 -15.42
N ALA A 27 -15.95 33.91 -14.86
CA ALA A 27 -17.22 33.37 -15.37
C ALA A 27 -17.49 33.73 -16.85
N ARG A 28 -17.00 34.88 -17.33
CA ARG A 28 -17.14 35.30 -18.73
C ARG A 28 -16.20 34.49 -19.63
N GLY A 29 -14.94 34.30 -19.20
CA GLY A 29 -13.98 33.46 -19.88
C GLY A 29 -14.46 32.00 -20.04
N VAL A 30 -15.27 31.50 -19.11
CA VAL A 30 -15.90 30.17 -19.21
C VAL A 30 -17.05 30.13 -20.21
N GLN A 31 -17.85 31.20 -20.33
CA GLN A 31 -18.90 31.27 -21.35
C GLN A 31 -18.34 31.34 -22.78
N GLU A 32 -17.15 31.92 -22.95
CA GLU A 32 -16.47 32.04 -24.23
C GLU A 32 -15.57 30.84 -24.58
N LEU A 33 -15.52 29.82 -23.73
CA LEU A 33 -14.78 28.59 -24.01
C LEU A 33 -15.51 27.76 -25.07
N SER A 34 -14.80 27.42 -26.14
CA SER A 34 -15.25 26.50 -27.19
C SER A 34 -14.23 25.38 -27.39
N PHE A 35 -14.65 24.29 -28.02
CA PHE A 35 -13.75 23.17 -28.39
C PHE A 35 -12.59 23.64 -29.26
N SER A 36 -12.85 24.53 -30.22
CA SER A 36 -11.80 25.13 -31.05
C SER A 36 -10.79 25.93 -30.22
N ARG A 37 -11.26 26.70 -29.23
CA ARG A 37 -10.38 27.43 -28.30
C ARG A 37 -9.59 26.46 -27.42
N ILE A 38 -10.21 25.40 -26.91
CA ILE A 38 -9.52 24.37 -26.12
C ILE A 38 -8.42 23.69 -26.94
N LEU A 39 -8.71 23.29 -28.19
CA LEU A 39 -7.73 22.74 -29.10
C LEU A 39 -6.58 23.72 -29.36
N ALA A 40 -6.89 25.00 -29.52
CA ALA A 40 -5.87 26.04 -29.66
C ALA A 40 -4.91 26.12 -28.45
N LEU A 41 -5.44 25.95 -27.23
CA LEU A 41 -4.66 25.98 -25.99
C LEU A 41 -3.73 24.78 -25.85
N VAL A 42 -4.13 23.61 -26.36
CA VAL A 42 -3.29 22.39 -26.37
C VAL A 42 -2.46 22.23 -27.64
N GLY A 43 -2.28 23.30 -28.43
CA GLY A 43 -1.42 23.28 -29.62
C GLY A 43 -1.99 22.52 -30.81
N ARG A 44 -3.32 22.48 -30.96
CA ARG A 44 -4.09 21.84 -32.04
C ARG A 44 -4.99 22.82 -32.79
N ARG A 45 -4.51 24.06 -33.01
CA ARG A 45 -5.28 25.17 -33.63
C ARG A 45 -5.93 24.85 -34.99
N GLN A 46 -5.35 23.94 -35.76
CA GLN A 46 -5.81 23.58 -37.10
C GLN A 46 -6.65 22.29 -37.13
N SER A 47 -6.87 21.65 -35.98
CA SER A 47 -7.61 20.39 -35.88
C SER A 47 -9.12 20.62 -35.79
N VAL A 48 -9.89 19.64 -36.29
CA VAL A 48 -11.35 19.67 -36.22
C VAL A 48 -11.81 19.10 -34.88
N ALA A 49 -12.78 19.75 -34.23
CA ALA A 49 -13.27 19.32 -32.91
C ALA A 49 -13.82 17.89 -32.91
N ASP A 50 -14.45 17.46 -34.00
CA ASP A 50 -15.05 16.13 -34.17
C ASP A 50 -14.03 14.99 -34.21
N GLU A 51 -12.74 15.28 -34.32
CA GLU A 51 -11.67 14.28 -34.20
C GLU A 51 -11.30 14.00 -32.74
N TYR A 52 -11.88 14.75 -31.79
CA TYR A 52 -11.53 14.71 -30.38
C TYR A 52 -12.76 14.53 -29.49
N SER A 53 -12.53 13.89 -28.35
CA SER A 53 -13.47 13.82 -27.23
C SER A 53 -12.99 14.71 -26.10
N PHE A 54 -13.91 15.49 -25.54
CA PHE A 54 -13.64 16.45 -24.48
C PHE A 54 -14.30 15.98 -23.18
N PHE A 55 -13.58 16.03 -22.08
CA PHE A 55 -14.10 15.65 -20.76
C PHE A 55 -13.77 16.73 -19.74
N MET A 56 -14.69 17.03 -18.83
CA MET A 56 -14.49 17.96 -17.73
C MET A 56 -14.44 17.22 -16.41
N PHE A 57 -13.47 17.58 -15.57
CA PHE A 57 -13.30 17.03 -14.25
C PHE A 57 -12.93 18.10 -13.22
N SER A 58 -13.49 17.98 -12.03
CA SER A 58 -13.17 18.77 -10.86
C SER A 58 -13.27 17.90 -9.60
N ASP A 59 -12.92 18.44 -8.43
CA ASP A 59 -12.90 17.68 -7.17
C ASP A 59 -14.28 17.34 -6.62
N SER A 60 -15.28 18.14 -6.93
CA SER A 60 -16.66 17.85 -6.57
C SER A 60 -17.28 16.74 -7.44
N MET A 61 -16.59 16.30 -8.49
CA MET A 61 -17.07 15.28 -9.42
C MET A 61 -16.54 13.89 -9.09
N LYS A 62 -17.42 12.88 -9.04
CA LYS A 62 -17.04 11.46 -8.87
C LYS A 62 -16.34 10.89 -10.09
N ALA A 63 -16.58 11.47 -11.27
CA ALA A 63 -16.06 11.03 -12.55
C ALA A 63 -16.09 12.20 -13.55
N ALA A 64 -15.23 12.18 -14.58
CA ALA A 64 -15.25 13.26 -15.57
C ALA A 64 -16.46 13.12 -16.50
N VAL A 65 -17.09 14.25 -16.79
CA VAL A 65 -18.26 14.31 -17.66
C VAL A 65 -17.80 14.58 -19.08
N GLN A 66 -18.27 13.78 -20.04
CA GLN A 66 -18.02 14.02 -21.45
C GLN A 66 -18.83 15.25 -21.93
N MET A 67 -18.14 16.15 -22.61
CA MET A 67 -18.72 17.34 -23.21
C MET A 67 -19.10 17.02 -24.65
N LEU A 68 -20.35 17.28 -25.03
CA LEU A 68 -20.87 16.99 -26.38
C LEU A 68 -20.92 18.23 -27.26
N THR A 69 -20.98 19.42 -26.66
CA THR A 69 -21.08 20.71 -27.37
C THR A 69 -20.33 21.80 -26.61
N ASP A 70 -20.00 22.91 -27.26
CA ASP A 70 -19.42 24.08 -26.60
C ASP A 70 -20.28 24.54 -25.40
N ARG A 71 -21.61 24.57 -25.58
CA ARG A 71 -22.55 24.97 -24.53
C ARG A 71 -22.54 24.04 -23.33
N SER A 72 -22.21 22.76 -23.52
CA SER A 72 -22.11 21.82 -22.42
C SER A 72 -21.02 22.23 -21.43
N ILE A 73 -19.94 22.90 -21.87
CA ILE A 73 -18.80 23.33 -21.02
C ILE A 73 -19.32 24.22 -19.88
N PHE A 74 -20.04 25.27 -20.24
CA PHE A 74 -20.59 26.21 -19.28
C PHE A 74 -21.62 25.54 -18.35
N LEU A 75 -22.49 24.68 -18.89
CA LEU A 75 -23.50 23.97 -18.08
C LEU A 75 -22.86 23.04 -17.05
N THR A 76 -21.88 22.22 -17.44
CA THR A 76 -21.17 21.33 -16.52
C THR A 76 -20.43 22.12 -15.46
N TYR A 77 -19.83 23.26 -15.82
CA TYR A 77 -19.20 24.17 -14.86
C TYR A 77 -20.20 24.66 -13.81
N THR A 78 -21.34 25.21 -14.22
CA THR A 78 -22.35 25.75 -13.29
C THR A 78 -22.95 24.67 -12.40
N ILE A 79 -23.20 23.47 -12.93
CA ILE A 79 -23.86 22.39 -12.17
C ILE A 79 -22.90 21.73 -11.17
N TYR A 80 -21.62 21.53 -11.55
CA TYR A 80 -20.72 20.66 -10.80
C TYR A 80 -19.45 21.33 -10.25
N CYS A 81 -18.99 22.42 -10.87
CA CYS A 81 -17.63 22.94 -10.67
C CYS A 81 -17.59 24.39 -10.17
N GLU A 82 -18.74 25.06 -10.00
CA GLU A 82 -18.82 26.49 -9.67
C GLU A 82 -18.12 26.84 -8.35
N HIS A 83 -18.02 25.88 -7.42
CA HIS A 83 -17.34 26.09 -6.14
C HIS A 83 -15.90 25.55 -6.11
N ASP A 84 -15.44 24.90 -7.16
CA ASP A 84 -14.14 24.24 -7.18
C ASP A 84 -13.00 25.20 -7.58
N THR A 85 -11.86 25.09 -6.91
CA THR A 85 -10.73 26.01 -7.10
C THR A 85 -9.93 25.71 -8.37
N ALA A 86 -9.99 24.47 -8.87
CA ALA A 86 -9.31 24.04 -10.08
C ALA A 86 -10.18 23.10 -10.92
N ILE A 87 -10.18 23.31 -12.23
CA ILE A 87 -10.98 22.53 -13.20
C ILE A 87 -10.04 22.02 -14.29
N THR A 88 -10.23 20.77 -14.72
CA THR A 88 -9.45 20.15 -15.80
C THR A 88 -10.37 19.81 -16.96
N ILE A 89 -10.03 20.29 -18.16
CA ILE A 89 -10.55 19.77 -19.42
C ILE A 89 -9.52 18.81 -20.00
N ILE A 90 -9.98 17.61 -20.32
CA ILE A 90 -9.19 16.53 -20.90
C ILE A 90 -9.63 16.36 -22.35
N VAL A 91 -8.67 16.37 -23.26
CA VAL A 91 -8.87 16.25 -24.70
C VAL A 91 -8.23 14.95 -25.17
N ARG A 92 -8.97 14.12 -25.89
CA ARG A 92 -8.51 12.82 -26.40
C ARG A 92 -8.82 12.68 -27.88
N PRO A 93 -7.85 12.30 -28.74
CA PRO A 93 -8.18 11.93 -30.11
C PRO A 93 -9.10 10.72 -30.15
N ILE A 94 -10.13 10.73 -31.01
CA ILE A 94 -11.04 9.60 -31.21
C ILE A 94 -10.32 8.41 -31.84
N SER A 95 -9.30 8.67 -32.66
CA SER A 95 -8.43 7.66 -33.27
C SER A 95 -7.54 6.92 -32.26
N ASP A 96 -7.44 7.41 -31.03
CA ASP A 96 -6.62 6.83 -29.96
C ASP A 96 -7.46 6.61 -28.68
N PRO A 97 -8.47 5.71 -28.74
CA PRO A 97 -9.42 5.53 -27.65
C PRO A 97 -8.73 4.93 -26.41
N SER A 98 -8.94 5.58 -25.27
CA SER A 98 -8.52 5.05 -23.97
C SER A 98 -9.22 3.72 -23.69
N LEU A 99 -8.44 2.66 -23.41
CA LEU A 99 -8.93 1.31 -23.04
C LEU A 99 -9.68 1.26 -21.69
N ASN A 100 -9.76 2.37 -20.97
CA ASN A 100 -10.49 2.49 -19.72
C ASN A 100 -11.72 3.37 -19.84
N SER A 101 -12.83 2.87 -19.29
CA SER A 101 -14.03 3.62 -18.92
C SER A 101 -13.82 4.53 -17.70
N SER A 102 -12.64 4.52 -17.05
CA SER A 102 -12.36 5.41 -15.94
C SER A 102 -12.17 6.84 -16.47
N GLN A 103 -13.20 7.64 -16.23
CA GLN A 103 -13.36 8.98 -16.76
C GLN A 103 -12.31 9.96 -16.22
N CYS A 104 -11.46 9.58 -15.25
CA CYS A 104 -10.43 10.45 -14.70
C CYS A 104 -9.00 10.01 -15.14
N PRO A 105 -8.13 10.94 -15.58
CA PRO A 105 -6.68 10.71 -15.80
C PRO A 105 -5.98 10.11 -14.58
N SER A 106 -6.57 10.33 -13.40
CA SER A 106 -6.03 9.92 -12.09
C SER A 106 -6.35 8.51 -11.63
N ALA A 107 -7.23 7.80 -12.33
CA ALA A 107 -7.56 6.44 -11.93
C ALA A 107 -6.31 5.55 -12.10
N PRO A 108 -5.86 4.81 -11.06
CA PRO A 108 -4.71 3.90 -11.13
C PRO A 108 -4.79 2.92 -12.30
N GLU A 109 -6.00 2.51 -12.67
CA GLU A 109 -6.30 1.66 -13.82
C GLU A 109 -5.89 2.31 -15.17
N SER A 110 -6.11 3.63 -15.31
CA SER A 110 -5.77 4.44 -16.50
C SER A 110 -4.26 4.49 -16.71
N LEU A 111 -3.52 4.78 -15.64
CA LEU A 111 -2.06 4.80 -15.66
C LEU A 111 -1.49 3.40 -15.95
N ARG A 112 -2.05 2.34 -15.35
CA ARG A 112 -1.58 0.96 -15.56
C ARG A 112 -1.71 0.52 -17.01
N GLN A 113 -2.85 0.78 -17.64
CA GLN A 113 -3.06 0.42 -19.05
C GLN A 113 -2.19 1.28 -20.00
N ARG A 114 -1.99 2.57 -19.70
CA ARG A 114 -1.09 3.42 -20.49
C ARG A 114 0.36 2.96 -20.44
N ARG A 115 0.84 2.50 -19.28
CA ARG A 115 2.19 1.89 -19.18
C ARG A 115 2.31 0.64 -20.08
N LYS A 116 1.22 -0.13 -20.20
CA LYS A 116 1.14 -1.32 -21.07
C LYS A 116 1.19 -0.96 -22.56
N VAL A 117 0.49 0.11 -22.98
CA VAL A 117 0.42 0.53 -24.39
C VAL A 117 1.65 1.33 -24.81
N SER A 118 2.13 2.25 -23.97
CA SER A 118 3.29 3.10 -24.28
C SER A 118 4.65 2.42 -24.07
N GLY A 119 4.67 1.25 -23.40
CA GLY A 119 5.88 0.46 -23.15
C GLY A 119 6.84 1.04 -22.11
N ARG A 120 6.42 2.01 -21.28
CA ARG A 120 7.27 2.66 -20.26
C ARG A 120 6.70 2.57 -18.84
N LYS A 121 7.59 2.43 -17.85
CA LYS A 121 7.26 2.43 -16.42
C LYS A 121 7.08 3.85 -15.84
N ASP A 122 7.83 4.82 -16.38
CA ASP A 122 7.88 6.20 -15.89
C ASP A 122 7.13 7.15 -16.83
N LEU A 123 5.81 7.09 -16.80
CA LEU A 123 4.98 8.16 -17.37
C LEU A 123 5.06 9.37 -16.42
N GLN A 124 6.01 10.25 -16.67
CA GLN A 124 6.07 11.56 -16.01
C GLN A 124 4.95 12.46 -16.57
N ASN A 125 4.40 13.32 -15.70
CA ASN A 125 3.47 14.42 -16.04
C ASN A 125 1.96 14.17 -16.19
N VAL A 126 1.38 13.14 -15.56
CA VAL A 126 -0.04 13.29 -15.14
C VAL A 126 -0.01 13.92 -13.75
N PHE A 127 -0.80 14.95 -13.49
CA PHE A 127 -0.94 15.70 -12.23
C PHE A 127 0.01 16.88 -12.01
N VAL A 128 -0.16 17.94 -12.81
CA VAL A 128 0.15 19.30 -12.36
C VAL A 128 -1.17 19.97 -12.04
N ARG A 129 -1.78 19.63 -10.90
CA ARG A 129 -2.78 20.54 -10.34
C ARG A 129 -2.06 21.77 -9.80
N PRO A 130 -2.70 22.96 -9.84
CA PRO A 130 -2.14 24.13 -9.21
C PRO A 130 -1.96 23.87 -7.72
N VAL A 131 -0.91 24.42 -7.13
CA VAL A 131 -0.84 24.58 -5.68
C VAL A 131 -2.02 25.46 -5.29
N THR A 132 -3.01 24.90 -4.59
CA THR A 132 -4.02 25.70 -3.90
C THR A 132 -3.27 26.52 -2.86
N ARG A 133 -2.96 27.79 -3.20
CA ARG A 133 -2.37 28.75 -2.26
C ARG A 133 -3.43 29.10 -1.23
N ILE A 134 -3.53 28.27 -0.21
CA ILE A 134 -4.44 28.45 0.90
C ILE A 134 -3.59 28.73 2.12
N ASP A 135 -3.69 29.96 2.63
CA ASP A 135 -3.00 30.38 3.84
C ASP A 135 -3.61 29.64 5.04
N THR A 136 -3.01 28.51 5.38
CA THR A 136 -3.29 27.82 6.64
C THR A 136 -2.44 28.47 7.72
N ARG A 137 -3.07 28.93 8.81
CA ARG A 137 -2.37 29.56 9.95
C ARG A 137 -1.70 28.53 10.89
N SER A 138 -1.37 27.36 10.39
CA SER A 138 -0.77 26.26 11.16
C SER A 138 0.67 26.58 11.57
N LEU A 139 1.13 25.91 12.63
CA LEU A 139 2.53 25.87 13.01
C LEU A 139 3.18 24.65 12.38
N ASP A 140 4.44 24.80 11.99
CA ASP A 140 5.27 23.68 11.56
C ASP A 140 5.47 22.69 12.72
N ALA A 141 5.31 21.39 12.45
CA ALA A 141 5.33 20.37 13.49
C ALA A 141 6.75 20.05 14.00
N GLU A 142 7.80 20.39 13.24
CA GLU A 142 9.19 20.18 13.65
C GLU A 142 9.68 21.33 14.54
N THR A 143 9.34 22.57 14.19
CA THR A 143 9.89 23.78 14.82
C THR A 143 8.90 24.55 15.70
N LEU A 144 7.60 24.25 15.59
CA LEU A 144 6.49 25.03 16.18
C LEU A 144 6.47 26.51 15.74
N SER A 145 7.19 26.84 14.67
CA SER A 145 7.19 28.17 14.07
C SER A 145 6.04 28.34 13.07
N PRO A 146 5.59 29.57 12.77
CA PRO A 146 4.53 29.79 11.80
C PRO A 146 4.89 29.21 10.44
N ILE A 147 4.03 28.35 9.90
CA ILE A 147 4.32 27.66 8.64
C ILE A 147 4.44 28.61 7.45
N SER A 148 3.80 29.78 7.54
CA SER A 148 3.88 30.86 6.56
C SER A 148 5.31 31.39 6.36
N ALA A 149 6.18 31.23 7.37
CA ALA A 149 7.58 31.68 7.30
C ALA A 149 8.47 30.77 6.44
N LEU A 150 8.03 29.55 6.12
CA LEU A 150 8.78 28.65 5.25
C LEU A 150 8.76 29.12 3.78
N PRO A 151 9.77 28.78 2.97
CA PRO A 151 9.70 28.90 1.53
C PRO A 151 8.59 28.03 0.93
N ASP A 152 7.95 28.47 -0.15
CA ASP A 152 6.86 27.70 -0.79
C ASP A 152 7.31 26.33 -1.33
N SER A 153 8.60 26.18 -1.69
CA SER A 153 9.18 24.89 -2.08
C SER A 153 9.20 23.86 -0.95
N GLU A 154 9.22 24.34 0.30
CA GLU A 154 9.29 23.52 1.52
C GLU A 154 7.91 23.30 2.15
N LYS A 155 6.85 23.86 1.56
CA LYS A 155 5.47 23.69 2.02
C LYS A 155 4.75 22.62 1.22
N MET A 156 3.85 21.92 1.90
CA MET A 156 2.92 20.99 1.29
C MET A 156 1.53 21.18 1.88
N THR A 157 0.58 21.61 1.04
CA THR A 157 -0.82 21.78 1.44
C THR A 157 -1.60 20.51 1.09
N LEU A 158 -2.21 19.91 2.10
CA LEU A 158 -3.09 18.76 1.98
C LEU A 158 -4.54 19.23 1.87
N ASP A 159 -5.18 18.88 0.76
CA ASP A 159 -6.63 18.93 0.58
C ASP A 159 -7.27 17.73 1.29
N LEU A 160 -8.04 18.02 2.33
CA LEU A 160 -8.74 17.04 3.16
C LEU A 160 -10.18 16.79 2.68
N GLY A 161 -10.56 17.41 1.57
CA GLY A 161 -11.93 17.43 1.08
C GLY A 161 -12.80 18.47 1.78
N GLN A 162 -13.98 18.73 1.21
CA GLN A 162 -14.98 19.66 1.76
C GLN A 162 -14.44 21.08 2.02
N GLY A 163 -13.46 21.52 1.22
CA GLY A 163 -12.82 22.83 1.37
C GLY A 163 -11.91 22.95 2.60
N ARG A 164 -11.55 21.84 3.25
CA ARG A 164 -10.60 21.83 4.37
C ARG A 164 -9.19 21.58 3.88
N TYR A 165 -8.26 22.39 4.35
CA TYR A 165 -6.85 22.31 3.97
C TYR A 165 -5.96 22.43 5.19
N GLU A 166 -4.85 21.70 5.19
CA GLU A 166 -3.79 21.78 6.21
C GLU A 166 -2.44 21.81 5.51
N THR A 167 -1.57 22.76 5.89
CA THR A 167 -0.20 22.81 5.34
C THR A 167 0.79 22.25 6.35
N PHE A 168 1.79 21.57 5.82
CA PHE A 168 2.91 20.97 6.55
C PHE A 168 4.23 21.32 5.86
N SER A 169 5.34 21.24 6.59
CA SER A 169 6.65 21.19 5.95
C SER A 169 6.82 19.85 5.21
N VAL A 170 7.50 19.91 4.08
CA VAL A 170 7.81 18.73 3.26
C VAL A 170 8.71 17.76 4.03
N SER A 171 9.69 18.28 4.78
CA SER A 171 10.60 17.50 5.63
C SER A 171 9.82 16.67 6.64
N TYR A 172 8.91 17.30 7.38
CA TYR A 172 8.08 16.64 8.38
C TYR A 172 7.26 15.51 7.78
N LEU A 173 6.54 15.79 6.69
CA LEU A 173 5.70 14.77 6.06
C LEU A 173 6.52 13.58 5.58
N ILE A 174 7.65 13.82 4.91
CA ILE A 174 8.51 12.74 4.40
C ILE A 174 9.06 11.92 5.57
N GLY A 175 9.66 12.58 6.57
CA GLY A 175 10.26 11.91 7.72
C GLY A 175 9.24 11.06 8.49
N TRP A 176 8.06 11.63 8.75
CA TRP A 176 7.00 10.95 9.47
C TRP A 176 6.40 9.79 8.69
N ILE A 177 6.09 10.00 7.41
CA ILE A 177 5.56 8.95 6.53
C ILE A 177 6.54 7.79 6.43
N MET A 178 7.83 8.07 6.23
CA MET A 178 8.85 7.03 6.15
C MET A 178 8.95 6.26 7.46
N ALA A 179 9.01 6.94 8.60
CA ALA A 179 9.09 6.30 9.91
C ALA A 179 7.88 5.38 10.18
N GLU A 180 6.66 5.83 9.86
CA GLU A 180 5.45 5.00 10.03
C GLU A 180 5.37 3.87 9.00
N ALA A 181 5.77 4.11 7.76
CA ALA A 181 5.81 3.09 6.72
C ALA A 181 6.83 1.99 7.06
N GLU A 182 7.99 2.33 7.62
CA GLU A 182 9.00 1.38 8.11
C GLU A 182 8.51 0.56 9.31
N LYS A 183 7.68 1.16 10.18
CA LYS A 183 6.95 0.41 11.21
C LYS A 183 5.93 -0.54 10.62
N GLY A 184 5.55 -0.38 9.35
CA GLY A 184 4.62 -1.24 8.63
C GLY A 184 3.20 -0.73 8.62
N THR A 185 2.98 0.52 9.04
CA THR A 185 1.70 1.20 8.90
C THR A 185 1.40 1.35 7.39
N PRO A 186 0.24 0.89 6.89
CA PRO A 186 -0.15 1.13 5.51
C PRO A 186 -0.15 2.64 5.22
N LEU A 187 0.38 3.05 4.07
CA LEU A 187 0.50 4.49 3.73
C LEU A 187 -0.81 5.26 3.87
N HIS A 188 -1.94 4.61 3.55
CA HIS A 188 -3.27 5.19 3.61
C HIS A 188 -3.89 5.25 5.04
N ASN A 189 -3.14 4.81 6.06
CA ASN A 189 -3.55 4.80 7.46
C ASN A 189 -2.56 5.59 8.35
N ILE A 190 -1.56 6.24 7.75
CA ILE A 190 -0.58 7.03 8.50
C ILE A 190 -1.28 8.26 9.08
N VAL A 191 -1.07 8.51 10.37
CA VAL A 191 -1.60 9.69 11.06
C VAL A 191 -0.48 10.71 11.20
N VAL A 192 -0.67 11.90 10.63
CA VAL A 192 0.20 13.07 10.82
C VAL A 192 -0.46 14.06 11.77
N THR A 193 0.33 14.88 12.45
CA THR A 193 -0.16 15.86 13.42
C THR A 193 0.13 17.26 12.92
N SER A 194 -0.90 18.09 12.77
CA SER A 194 -0.75 19.54 12.58
C SER A 194 -0.94 20.28 13.90
N PHE A 195 -0.39 21.48 14.00
CA PHE A 195 -0.57 22.35 15.16
C PHE A 195 -1.31 23.62 14.75
N THR A 196 -2.39 23.93 15.48
CA THR A 196 -3.09 25.20 15.34
C THR A 196 -2.20 26.37 15.79
N PRO A 197 -2.51 27.63 15.42
CA PRO A 197 -1.73 28.79 15.90
C PRO A 197 -1.73 28.95 17.43
N LYS A 198 -2.66 28.29 18.14
CA LYS A 198 -2.70 28.22 19.61
C LYS A 198 -1.91 27.03 20.18
N GLY A 199 -1.12 26.33 19.37
CA GLY A 199 -0.33 25.17 19.77
C GLY A 199 -1.14 23.90 20.05
N ARG A 200 -2.43 23.85 19.70
CA ARG A 200 -3.23 22.64 19.90
C ARG A 200 -2.98 21.64 18.76
N PRO A 201 -2.70 20.35 19.07
CA PRO A 201 -2.49 19.33 18.06
C PRO A 201 -3.81 18.91 17.41
N SER A 202 -3.74 18.58 16.12
CA SER A 202 -4.82 18.01 15.32
C SER A 202 -4.27 16.84 14.53
N ASN A 203 -4.87 15.66 14.71
CA ASN A 203 -4.44 14.44 14.03
C ASN A 203 -5.21 14.26 12.73
N LEU A 204 -4.48 13.97 11.67
CA LEU A 204 -4.99 13.77 10.33
C LEU A 204 -4.54 12.42 9.79
N VAL A 205 -5.48 11.62 9.29
CA VAL A 205 -5.16 10.40 8.56
C VAL A 205 -4.85 10.76 7.11
N LEU A 206 -3.68 10.32 6.63
CA LEU A 206 -3.31 10.38 5.22
C LEU A 206 -4.03 9.25 4.46
N ASP A 207 -5.32 9.40 4.23
CA ASP A 207 -6.10 8.42 3.49
C ASP A 207 -5.77 8.40 1.98
N ARG A 208 -6.33 7.43 1.25
CA ARG A 208 -6.10 7.30 -0.21
C ARG A 208 -6.46 8.59 -0.95
N ASP A 209 -7.48 9.29 -0.49
CA ASP A 209 -7.94 10.53 -1.09
C ASP A 209 -6.93 11.65 -0.86
N THR A 210 -6.40 11.80 0.34
CA THR A 210 -5.36 12.78 0.68
C THR A 210 -4.09 12.53 -0.14
N TRP A 211 -3.67 11.26 -0.26
CA TRP A 211 -2.54 10.88 -1.10
C TRP A 211 -2.75 11.26 -2.56
N THR A 212 -3.90 10.90 -3.13
CA THR A 212 -4.18 11.13 -4.54
C THR A 212 -4.49 12.59 -4.85
N ARG A 213 -5.14 13.31 -3.94
CA ARG A 213 -5.51 14.72 -4.10
C ARG A 213 -4.31 15.66 -3.93
N SER A 214 -3.41 15.33 -3.02
CA SER A 214 -2.35 16.23 -2.54
C SER A 214 -0.96 15.65 -2.75
N LEU A 215 -0.60 14.57 -2.03
CA LEU A 215 0.80 14.11 -1.92
C LEU A 215 1.40 13.64 -3.25
N LEU A 216 0.62 12.97 -4.10
CA LEU A 216 1.07 12.48 -5.41
C LEU A 216 0.94 13.55 -6.51
N ARG A 217 0.92 14.83 -6.12
CA ARG A 217 0.73 15.98 -7.00
C ARG A 217 1.63 17.15 -6.60
N GLY A 218 1.73 18.14 -7.48
CA GLY A 218 2.47 19.37 -7.23
C GLY A 218 4.00 19.19 -7.31
N PRO A 219 4.76 20.22 -6.90
CA PRO A 219 6.21 20.28 -7.10
C PRO A 219 6.98 19.20 -6.33
N ASN A 220 6.43 18.75 -5.20
CA ASN A 220 7.07 17.74 -4.34
C ASN A 220 6.64 16.29 -4.66
N LYS A 221 5.84 16.09 -5.71
CA LYS A 221 5.30 14.78 -6.12
C LYS A 221 6.35 13.68 -6.18
N ASN A 222 7.51 13.94 -6.78
CA ASN A 222 8.50 12.89 -7.02
C ASN A 222 8.97 12.24 -5.72
N GLN A 223 9.18 13.05 -4.67
CA GLN A 223 9.59 12.58 -3.35
C GLN A 223 8.54 11.64 -2.73
N PHE A 224 7.26 12.01 -2.80
CA PHE A 224 6.17 11.18 -2.26
C PHE A 224 5.82 9.98 -3.16
N PHE A 225 6.01 10.11 -4.47
CA PHE A 225 5.74 9.05 -5.44
C PHE A 225 6.72 7.88 -5.28
N ASP A 226 7.99 8.17 -4.99
CA ASP A 226 9.00 7.15 -4.72
C ASP A 226 8.65 6.35 -3.46
N ILE A 227 8.24 7.04 -2.39
CA ILE A 227 7.73 6.41 -1.17
C ILE A 227 6.52 5.55 -1.49
N TRP A 228 5.52 6.12 -2.18
CA TRP A 228 4.29 5.41 -2.54
C TRP A 228 4.57 4.12 -3.31
N THR A 229 5.40 4.21 -4.34
CA THR A 229 5.75 3.07 -5.19
C THR A 229 6.51 2.00 -4.39
N LYS A 230 7.54 2.40 -3.65
CA LYS A 230 8.38 1.50 -2.85
C LYS A 230 7.56 0.67 -1.86
N TYR A 231 6.70 1.32 -1.07
CA TYR A 231 5.94 0.63 -0.03
C TYR A 231 4.71 -0.09 -0.58
N SER A 232 4.07 0.42 -1.64
CA SER A 232 2.95 -0.28 -2.29
C SER A 232 3.40 -1.56 -2.98
N GLU A 233 4.52 -1.54 -3.71
CA GLU A 233 5.06 -2.74 -4.35
C GLU A 233 5.45 -3.80 -3.33
N SER A 234 6.10 -3.40 -2.24
CA SER A 234 6.46 -4.32 -1.17
C SER A 234 5.22 -4.96 -0.52
N ALA A 235 4.18 -4.16 -0.25
CA ALA A 235 2.93 -4.66 0.30
C ALA A 235 2.26 -5.68 -0.62
N VAL A 236 2.20 -5.42 -1.93
CA VAL A 236 1.64 -6.35 -2.93
C VAL A 236 2.44 -7.65 -2.98
N ARG A 237 3.78 -7.56 -3.10
CA ARG A 237 4.64 -8.76 -3.14
C ARG A 237 4.49 -9.61 -1.87
N ARG A 238 4.31 -8.97 -0.71
CA ARG A 238 4.03 -9.68 0.55
C ARG A 238 2.68 -10.38 0.51
N THR A 239 1.62 -9.72 0.05
CA THR A 239 0.30 -10.34 -0.09
C THR A 239 0.35 -11.55 -1.02
N ASP A 240 0.95 -11.43 -2.20
CA ASP A 240 1.10 -12.54 -3.15
C ASP A 240 1.86 -13.73 -2.54
N ALA A 241 2.92 -13.44 -1.77
CA ALA A 241 3.72 -14.45 -1.10
C ALA A 241 2.94 -15.13 0.05
N LEU A 242 2.20 -14.37 0.86
CA LEU A 242 1.35 -14.93 1.92
C LEU A 242 0.21 -15.78 1.34
N ASP A 243 -0.44 -15.33 0.27
CA ASP A 243 -1.47 -16.09 -0.42
C ASP A 243 -0.93 -17.43 -0.93
N LYS A 244 0.31 -17.43 -1.42
CA LYS A 244 1.00 -18.68 -1.79
C LYS A 244 1.21 -19.57 -0.57
N LEU A 245 1.67 -19.05 0.56
CA LEU A 245 1.84 -19.84 1.79
C LEU A 245 0.51 -20.43 2.29
N HIS A 246 -0.57 -19.65 2.27
CA HIS A 246 -1.90 -20.11 2.65
C HIS A 246 -2.43 -21.23 1.73
N ARG A 247 -2.11 -21.19 0.44
CA ARG A 247 -2.48 -22.24 -0.51
C ARG A 247 -1.64 -23.50 -0.38
N ASP A 248 -0.32 -23.34 -0.24
CA ASP A 248 0.63 -24.46 -0.30
C ASP A 248 0.75 -25.19 1.06
N TYR A 249 0.41 -24.52 2.17
CA TYR A 249 0.52 -25.05 3.53
C TYR A 249 -0.77 -24.81 4.32
N ASP A 250 -1.65 -25.81 4.33
CA ASP A 250 -2.97 -25.77 4.99
C ASP A 250 -2.91 -25.45 6.50
N TYR A 251 -1.78 -25.76 7.14
CA TYR A 251 -1.52 -25.49 8.55
C TYR A 251 -0.95 -24.09 8.84
N PHE A 252 -0.51 -23.34 7.82
CA PHE A 252 0.26 -22.10 8.00
C PHE A 252 -0.50 -21.07 8.81
N ASP A 253 -1.75 -20.75 8.45
CA ASP A 253 -2.54 -19.71 9.13
C ASP A 253 -2.68 -19.98 10.64
N LYS A 254 -3.06 -21.21 10.98
CA LYS A 254 -3.28 -21.59 12.37
C LYS A 254 -1.96 -21.66 13.15
N ASN A 255 -0.92 -22.26 12.56
CA ASN A 255 0.38 -22.38 13.22
C ASN A 255 1.08 -21.03 13.38
N ALA A 256 0.94 -20.11 12.41
CA ALA A 256 1.43 -18.73 12.52
C ALA A 256 0.78 -18.00 13.70
N LYS A 257 -0.53 -18.13 13.89
CA LYS A 257 -1.25 -17.54 15.04
C LYS A 257 -0.79 -18.13 16.37
N VAL A 258 -0.59 -19.45 16.45
CA VAL A 258 -0.05 -20.09 17.67
C VAL A 258 1.38 -19.61 17.94
N PHE A 259 2.22 -19.55 16.91
CA PHE A 259 3.60 -19.07 17.01
C PHE A 259 3.67 -17.64 17.56
N ILE A 260 2.88 -16.71 17.02
CA ILE A 260 2.77 -15.33 17.52
C ILE A 260 2.35 -15.32 18.99
N ARG A 261 1.34 -16.12 19.36
CA ARG A 261 0.85 -16.21 20.73
C ARG A 261 1.94 -16.70 21.67
N ASP A 262 2.70 -17.71 21.27
CA ASP A 262 3.77 -18.28 22.07
C ASP A 262 4.93 -17.28 22.22
N LEU A 263 5.26 -16.51 21.18
CA LEU A 263 6.27 -15.45 21.27
C LEU A 263 5.85 -14.37 22.29
N LYS A 264 4.58 -13.92 22.23
CA LYS A 264 4.04 -12.92 23.16
C LYS A 264 3.96 -13.42 24.61
N LEU A 265 3.75 -14.72 24.81
CA LEU A 265 3.56 -15.34 26.12
C LEU A 265 4.80 -16.11 26.62
N PHE A 266 5.96 -15.95 25.96
CA PHE A 266 7.20 -16.66 26.30
C PHE A 266 7.61 -16.53 27.78
N GLY A 267 7.43 -15.32 28.34
CA GLY A 267 7.74 -15.04 29.75
C GLY A 267 6.71 -15.60 30.73
N SER A 268 5.44 -15.66 30.34
CA SER A 268 4.30 -15.92 31.24
C SER A 268 3.70 -17.32 31.15
N LYS A 269 3.97 -18.08 30.07
CA LYS A 269 3.46 -19.44 29.88
C LYS A 269 4.60 -20.45 29.65
N PRO A 270 4.81 -21.40 30.59
CA PRO A 270 5.83 -22.43 30.45
C PRO A 270 5.70 -23.26 29.17
N ASP A 271 4.49 -23.66 28.78
CA ASP A 271 4.27 -24.46 27.57
C ASP A 271 4.68 -23.74 26.28
N SER A 272 4.38 -22.44 26.20
CA SER A 272 4.77 -21.59 25.07
C SER A 272 6.30 -21.50 24.98
N ARG A 273 6.97 -21.31 26.13
CA ARG A 273 8.44 -21.30 26.22
C ARG A 273 9.05 -22.63 25.79
N THR A 274 8.56 -23.74 26.33
CA THR A 274 9.04 -25.09 26.02
C THR A 274 8.93 -25.40 24.53
N ARG A 275 7.79 -25.08 23.90
CA ARG A 275 7.61 -25.27 22.45
C ARG A 275 8.58 -24.42 21.63
N LEU A 276 8.72 -23.14 21.95
CA LEU A 276 9.62 -22.24 21.21
C LEU A 276 11.09 -22.67 21.34
N LEU A 277 11.57 -22.95 22.54
CA LEU A 277 12.94 -23.44 22.77
C LEU A 277 13.18 -24.80 22.08
N GLY A 278 12.16 -25.65 22.00
CA GLY A 278 12.21 -26.94 21.33
C GLY A 278 12.51 -26.87 19.83
N THR A 279 12.27 -25.73 19.18
CA THR A 279 12.54 -25.54 17.74
C THR A 279 14.05 -25.55 17.42
N ARG A 280 14.90 -25.24 18.42
CA ARG A 280 16.37 -25.10 18.29
C ARG A 280 16.83 -24.13 17.18
N HIS A 281 15.96 -23.22 16.76
CA HIS A 281 16.27 -22.18 15.80
C HIS A 281 16.46 -20.83 16.51
N ARG A 282 17.43 -20.02 16.07
CA ARG A 282 17.76 -18.73 16.69
C ARG A 282 16.54 -17.81 16.86
N TYR A 283 15.63 -17.84 15.88
CA TYR A 283 14.39 -17.04 15.86
C TYR A 283 13.12 -17.85 16.19
N PHE A 284 13.29 -19.05 16.76
CA PHE A 284 12.22 -19.99 17.08
C PHE A 284 11.38 -20.48 15.88
N LEU A 285 11.91 -20.36 14.66
CA LEU A 285 11.29 -20.85 13.43
C LEU A 285 11.62 -22.32 13.23
N GLY A 286 10.62 -23.19 13.27
CA GLY A 286 10.82 -24.62 13.06
C GLY A 286 9.68 -25.45 13.62
N GLU A 287 9.89 -26.76 13.65
CA GLU A 287 8.93 -27.71 14.22
C GLU A 287 8.69 -27.38 15.70
N PRO A 288 7.42 -27.41 16.18
CA PRO A 288 6.23 -27.93 15.49
C PRO A 288 5.44 -26.89 14.66
N TYR A 289 5.88 -25.62 14.58
CA TYR A 289 5.11 -24.57 13.90
C TYR A 289 5.23 -24.63 12.38
N PHE A 290 6.48 -24.74 11.92
CA PHE A 290 6.83 -24.60 10.51
C PHE A 290 7.86 -25.66 10.14
N SER A 291 7.68 -26.30 9.00
CA SER A 291 8.70 -27.19 8.46
C SER A 291 9.92 -26.43 7.97
N SER A 292 11.05 -27.12 7.78
CA SER A 292 12.28 -26.49 7.27
C SER A 292 12.08 -25.83 5.90
N ALA A 293 11.24 -26.40 5.02
CA ALA A 293 10.93 -25.81 3.73
C ALA A 293 10.14 -24.50 3.88
N LEU A 294 9.13 -24.49 4.75
CA LEU A 294 8.34 -23.31 5.04
C LEU A 294 9.15 -22.20 5.72
N VAL A 295 10.08 -22.55 6.61
CA VAL A 295 11.00 -21.58 7.24
C VAL A 295 11.79 -20.82 6.18
N GLY A 296 12.33 -21.49 5.16
CA GLY A 296 13.03 -20.83 4.05
C GLY A 296 12.16 -19.81 3.32
N LEU A 297 10.88 -20.14 3.10
CA LEU A 297 9.92 -19.24 2.47
C LEU A 297 9.53 -18.06 3.37
N ILE A 298 9.39 -18.29 4.68
CA ILE A 298 9.09 -17.24 5.67
C ILE A 298 10.21 -16.21 5.72
N LEU A 299 11.48 -16.64 5.71
CA LEU A 299 12.64 -15.75 5.83
C LEU A 299 12.78 -14.81 4.62
N VAL A 300 12.32 -15.22 3.44
CA VAL A 300 12.35 -14.40 2.22
C VAL A 300 11.08 -13.57 2.02
N LEU A 301 10.09 -13.62 2.94
CA LEU A 301 8.88 -12.81 2.83
C LEU A 301 9.26 -11.31 2.77
N PRO A 302 8.72 -10.56 1.78
CA PRO A 302 8.93 -9.12 1.70
C PRO A 302 8.38 -8.41 2.94
N LEU A 303 9.17 -7.51 3.52
CA LEU A 303 8.80 -6.73 4.69
C LEU A 303 9.33 -5.29 4.52
N GLN A 304 8.48 -4.40 4.02
CA GLN A 304 8.83 -3.02 3.66
C GLN A 304 10.02 -2.94 2.70
N THR A 305 11.18 -2.47 3.18
CA THR A 305 12.36 -2.17 2.37
C THR A 305 13.26 -3.38 2.15
N THR A 306 13.03 -4.49 2.86
CA THR A 306 13.85 -5.71 2.82
C THR A 306 12.98 -6.98 2.96
N THR A 307 13.54 -8.07 3.48
CA THR A 307 12.83 -9.32 3.80
C THR A 307 12.75 -9.54 5.31
N VAL A 308 11.98 -10.53 5.76
CA VAL A 308 11.97 -10.95 7.17
C VAL A 308 13.39 -11.23 7.69
N GLN A 309 14.22 -11.94 6.91
CA GLN A 309 15.62 -12.16 7.25
C GLN A 309 16.38 -10.84 7.43
N GLY A 310 16.23 -9.89 6.49
CA GLY A 310 16.89 -8.58 6.59
C GLY A 310 16.51 -7.81 7.87
N HIS A 311 15.24 -7.82 8.26
CA HIS A 311 14.81 -7.20 9.53
C HIS A 311 15.38 -7.90 10.76
N LEU A 312 15.54 -9.22 10.72
CA LEU A 312 16.14 -9.99 11.81
C LEU A 312 17.65 -9.72 11.93
N ASP A 313 18.34 -9.60 10.80
CA ASP A 313 19.76 -9.26 10.75
C ASP A 313 20.01 -7.83 11.25
N ASP A 314 19.16 -6.87 10.85
CA ASP A 314 19.20 -5.49 11.35
C ASP A 314 18.93 -5.40 12.86
N LEU A 315 17.99 -6.21 13.37
CA LEU A 315 17.70 -6.30 14.80
C LEU A 315 18.94 -6.77 15.57
N ILE A 316 19.61 -7.82 15.09
CA ILE A 316 20.85 -8.33 15.71
C ILE A 316 21.93 -7.26 15.66
N LYS A 317 22.14 -6.63 14.50
CA LYS A 317 23.14 -5.56 14.35
C LYS A 317 22.89 -4.41 15.33
N LYS A 318 21.62 -4.01 15.53
CA LYS A 318 21.26 -2.98 16.51
C LYS A 318 21.52 -3.41 17.95
N LYS A 319 21.23 -4.67 18.30
CA LYS A 319 21.54 -5.22 19.64
C LYS A 319 23.05 -5.32 19.87
N ALA A 320 23.81 -5.72 18.86
CA ALA A 320 25.28 -5.75 18.84
C ALA A 320 25.89 -4.39 19.17
N THR A 321 25.44 -3.33 18.48
CA THR A 321 25.92 -1.97 18.75
C THR A 321 25.62 -1.46 20.17
N ARG A 322 24.72 -2.12 20.91
CA ARG A 322 24.35 -1.80 22.29
C ARG A 322 24.94 -2.76 23.31
N GLY A 323 25.73 -3.76 22.89
CA GLY A 323 26.28 -4.80 23.76
C GLY A 323 25.24 -5.80 24.28
N GLN A 324 24.10 -5.94 23.61
CA GLN A 324 22.95 -6.76 24.05
C GLN A 324 22.65 -7.93 23.10
N GLU A 325 23.66 -8.49 22.43
CA GLU A 325 23.48 -9.54 21.40
C GLU A 325 22.75 -10.79 21.91
N GLU A 326 22.91 -11.11 23.19
CA GLU A 326 22.34 -12.29 23.83
C GLU A 326 20.92 -12.03 24.41
N GLU A 327 20.48 -10.77 24.49
CA GLU A 327 19.20 -10.37 25.08
C GLU A 327 18.10 -10.21 24.02
N LEU A 328 17.88 -11.26 23.22
CA LEU A 328 16.81 -11.28 22.23
C LEU A 328 15.46 -11.65 22.87
N CYS A 329 14.57 -10.69 23.02
CA CYS A 329 13.28 -10.90 23.65
C CYS A 329 12.23 -11.39 22.65
N ALA A 330 11.69 -12.59 22.86
CA ALA A 330 10.66 -13.17 21.99
C ALA A 330 9.42 -12.27 21.83
N SER A 331 8.95 -11.62 22.90
CA SER A 331 7.70 -10.86 22.90
C SER A 331 7.82 -9.44 22.35
N HIS A 332 8.98 -8.79 22.57
CA HIS A 332 9.21 -7.38 22.24
C HIS A 332 10.06 -7.19 20.99
N ASP A 333 11.00 -8.10 20.72
CA ASP A 333 11.88 -7.97 19.56
C ASP A 333 11.34 -8.80 18.37
N LEU A 334 11.02 -10.09 18.59
CA LEU A 334 10.61 -10.99 17.51
C LEU A 334 9.12 -10.89 17.14
N ALA A 335 8.22 -10.93 18.13
CA ALA A 335 6.78 -10.96 17.85
C ALA A 335 6.30 -9.80 16.95
N PRO A 336 6.78 -8.54 17.12
CA PRO A 336 6.39 -7.45 16.22
C PRO A 336 6.87 -7.65 14.77
N ILE A 337 8.01 -8.28 14.53
CA ILE A 337 8.48 -8.57 13.16
C ILE A 337 7.52 -9.58 12.51
N PHE A 338 7.23 -10.68 13.20
CA PHE A 338 6.38 -11.74 12.64
C PHE A 338 4.90 -11.37 12.54
N LEU A 339 4.36 -10.56 13.46
CA LEU A 339 3.02 -9.99 13.34
C LEU A 339 2.87 -9.23 12.01
N ARG A 340 3.87 -8.39 11.69
CA ARG A 340 3.91 -7.60 10.45
C ARG A 340 4.18 -8.46 9.22
N ALA A 341 5.06 -9.46 9.32
CA ALA A 341 5.37 -10.36 8.23
C ALA A 341 4.15 -11.19 7.80
N PHE A 342 3.38 -11.68 8.78
CA PHE A 342 2.21 -12.52 8.54
C PHE A 342 0.90 -11.73 8.38
N SER A 343 0.95 -10.40 8.45
CA SER A 343 -0.25 -9.53 8.42
C SER A 343 -1.30 -9.93 9.46
N LEU A 344 -0.85 -10.25 10.68
CA LEU A 344 -1.67 -10.73 11.78
C LEU A 344 -1.89 -9.65 12.84
N ASP A 345 -3.08 -9.63 13.43
CA ASP A 345 -3.44 -8.74 14.55
C ASP A 345 -3.45 -9.49 15.88
N TRP A 346 -2.66 -8.99 16.84
CA TRP A 346 -2.57 -9.57 18.18
C TRP A 346 -3.90 -9.53 18.93
N ASP A 347 -4.67 -8.45 18.78
CA ASP A 347 -5.92 -8.30 19.52
C ASP A 347 -6.99 -9.29 19.07
N ALA A 348 -6.97 -9.65 17.79
CA ALA A 348 -7.76 -10.74 17.24
C ALA A 348 -7.28 -12.13 17.71
N ILE A 349 -5.96 -12.36 17.79
CA ILE A 349 -5.38 -13.68 18.11
C ILE A 349 -5.53 -14.02 19.59
N LYS A 350 -5.31 -13.06 20.50
CA LYS A 350 -5.20 -13.32 21.95
C LYS A 350 -6.46 -13.96 22.56
N LYS A 351 -7.61 -13.75 21.93
CA LYS A 351 -8.93 -14.26 22.35
C LYS A 351 -9.25 -15.66 21.80
N GLN A 352 -8.48 -16.17 20.84
CA GLN A 352 -8.79 -17.43 20.17
C GLN A 352 -8.25 -18.64 20.95
N ASN A 353 -8.97 -19.76 20.87
CA ASN A 353 -8.48 -21.05 21.35
C ASN A 353 -7.77 -21.77 20.19
N LEU A 354 -6.44 -21.67 20.16
CA LEU A 354 -5.62 -22.11 19.04
C LEU A 354 -4.78 -23.32 19.45
N THR A 355 -4.76 -24.32 18.59
CA THR A 355 -3.95 -25.53 18.74
C THR A 355 -3.13 -25.78 17.47
N ILE A 356 -1.89 -26.21 17.66
CA ILE A 356 -0.97 -26.49 16.55
C ILE A 356 -1.56 -27.60 15.67
N MET A 357 -1.52 -27.39 14.37
CA MET A 357 -1.81 -28.40 13.36
C MET A 357 -0.52 -29.13 12.97
N ARG A 358 -0.65 -30.43 12.67
CA ARG A 358 0.49 -31.23 12.20
C ARG A 358 0.91 -30.75 10.82
N ASN A 359 2.22 -30.57 10.64
CA ASN A 359 2.80 -30.22 9.35
C ASN A 359 2.56 -31.35 8.34
N LYS A 360 1.85 -31.03 7.26
CA LYS A 360 1.59 -31.92 6.12
C LYS A 360 2.16 -31.28 4.86
N ASP A 361 3.48 -31.21 4.77
CA ASP A 361 4.08 -30.55 3.62
C ASP A 361 3.78 -31.32 2.32
N PRO A 362 3.34 -30.63 1.25
CA PRO A 362 3.14 -31.26 -0.06
C PRO A 362 4.46 -31.76 -0.68
N HIS A 363 5.60 -31.27 -0.19
CA HIS A 363 6.95 -31.64 -0.67
C HIS A 363 7.78 -32.42 0.36
N GLY A 364 7.18 -32.83 1.47
CA GLY A 364 7.88 -33.64 2.46
C GLY A 364 8.19 -35.03 1.90
N LEU A 365 9.47 -35.35 1.72
CA LEU A 365 9.92 -36.74 1.57
C LEU A 365 9.25 -37.56 2.66
N ARG A 366 8.44 -38.55 2.26
CA ARG A 366 7.80 -39.50 3.18
C ARG A 366 8.87 -39.98 4.16
N LYS A 367 8.75 -39.60 5.44
CA LYS A 367 9.59 -40.19 6.49
C LYS A 367 9.49 -41.70 6.34
N ARG A 368 10.64 -42.38 6.24
CA ARG A 368 10.70 -43.85 6.21
C ARG A 368 9.84 -44.36 7.38
N PRO A 369 8.95 -45.34 7.16
CA PRO A 369 8.15 -45.88 8.23
C PRO A 369 9.09 -46.39 9.33
N THR A 370 8.91 -45.87 10.55
CA THR A 370 9.58 -46.40 11.75
C THR A 370 9.21 -47.88 11.91
N MET A 371 10.09 -48.68 12.53
CA MET A 371 9.91 -50.13 12.71
C MET A 371 8.56 -50.52 13.34
N GLU A 372 7.91 -49.63 14.09
CA GLU A 372 6.56 -49.84 14.62
C GLU A 372 5.48 -50.02 13.53
N THR A 373 5.65 -49.39 12.37
CA THR A 373 4.74 -49.51 11.22
C THR A 373 4.92 -50.84 10.49
N LEU A 374 6.13 -51.40 10.49
CA LEU A 374 6.39 -52.75 9.95
C LEU A 374 5.82 -53.83 10.87
N GLY A 375 5.93 -53.67 12.19
CA GLY A 375 5.32 -54.60 13.15
C GLY A 375 3.79 -54.74 12.97
N LYS A 376 3.09 -53.63 12.70
CA LYS A 376 1.64 -53.65 12.39
C LYS A 376 1.32 -54.20 10.99
N ALA A 377 2.24 -54.09 10.03
CA ALA A 377 2.06 -54.66 8.69
C ALA A 377 2.31 -56.18 8.67
N PHE A 378 3.30 -56.68 9.43
CA PHE A 378 3.57 -58.11 9.57
C PHE A 378 2.56 -58.83 10.48
N GLY A 379 2.04 -58.16 11.51
CA GLY A 379 0.96 -58.70 12.34
C GLY A 379 -0.36 -58.94 11.56
N LYS A 380 -0.56 -58.26 10.43
CA LYS A 380 -1.68 -58.50 9.51
C LYS A 380 -1.41 -59.56 8.43
N LEU A 381 -0.18 -60.01 8.27
CA LEU A 381 0.21 -61.10 7.33
C LEU A 381 0.40 -62.46 8.02
N GLY A 382 0.53 -62.50 9.35
CA GLY A 382 0.68 -63.74 10.13
C GLY A 382 -0.63 -64.44 10.53
N GLY A 383 -1.78 -63.97 10.05
CA GLY A 383 -3.10 -64.45 10.44
C GLY A 383 -3.67 -65.56 9.56
N LEU A 384 -2.87 -66.54 9.13
CA LEU A 384 -3.36 -67.77 8.47
C LEU A 384 -2.37 -68.91 8.74
N GLY A 385 -2.71 -69.81 9.66
CA GLY A 385 -1.95 -71.04 9.86
C GLY A 385 -2.13 -71.61 11.27
N GLY A 386 -3.11 -72.49 11.45
CA GLY A 386 -3.26 -73.26 12.68
C GLY A 386 -2.10 -74.22 12.89
N SER A 387 -1.71 -74.42 14.14
CA SER A 387 -1.05 -75.65 14.58
C SER A 387 -1.47 -75.95 16.02
N LYS A 388 -1.95 -77.18 16.21
CA LYS A 388 -2.34 -77.80 17.47
C LYS A 388 -1.16 -77.80 18.45
N ASP A 389 -1.49 -77.57 19.71
CA ASP A 389 -0.58 -77.62 20.85
C ASP A 389 -0.53 -79.07 21.40
N PRO A 390 0.61 -79.79 21.33
CA PRO A 390 0.73 -81.14 21.86
C PRO A 390 1.55 -81.11 23.15
N ASN A 391 1.02 -80.54 24.23
CA ASN A 391 1.51 -80.82 25.58
C ASN A 391 0.48 -80.43 26.65
N LYS A 392 -0.42 -81.37 26.94
CA LYS A 392 -1.13 -81.44 28.23
C LYS A 392 -1.18 -82.90 28.68
N PRO A 393 -0.64 -83.25 29.87
CA PRO A 393 -0.75 -84.59 30.42
C PRO A 393 -2.17 -84.85 30.96
N LYS A 394 -2.52 -86.14 31.00
CA LYS A 394 -3.86 -86.69 31.30
C LYS A 394 -4.40 -86.32 32.68
#